data_AF-A0A9X9AB23-F1
#
_entry.id   AF-A0A9X9AB23-F1
#
_cell.length_a   1.000
_cell.length_b   1.000
_cell.length_c   1.000
_cell.angle_alpha   90.00
_cell.angle_beta   90.00
_cell.angle_gamma   90.00
#
_symmetry.space_group_name_H-M   'P 1'
#
loop_
_entity.id
_entity.type
_entity.pdbx_description
1 polymer ?
#
loop_
_entity_poly.entity_id
_entity_poly.type
_entity_poly.pdbx_seq_one_letter_code
_entity_poly.pdbx_strand_id
1 'polypeptide(L)' 'FAKQIAEMDDSVDEIYGKAIREFISSVPEQPEAITQITQLSFVARYIERVADHITNIAENVFYLVKGKHYLLNE' A
#
# COMPACT_ATOMS: atom_id res chain seq x y z
N PHE A 1 -14.78 10.05 -6.16
CA PHE A 1 -13.67 10.59 -5.35
C PHE A 1 -13.29 9.63 -4.24
N ALA A 2 -13.98 9.58 -3.09
CA ALA A 2 -13.63 8.66 -1.99
C ALA A 2 -13.52 7.17 -2.43
N LYS A 3 -14.53 6.65 -3.15
CA LYS A 3 -14.50 5.29 -3.72
C LYS A 3 -13.31 5.02 -4.66
N GLN A 4 -12.90 6.02 -5.44
CA GLN A 4 -11.79 5.88 -6.38
C GLN A 4 -10.45 5.84 -5.63
N ILE A 5 -10.33 6.57 -4.52
CA ILE A 5 -9.14 6.54 -3.67
C ILE A 5 -9.00 5.17 -3.02
N ALA A 6 -10.10 4.61 -2.50
CA ALA A 6 -10.12 3.25 -1.95
C ALA A 6 -9.72 2.20 -3.02
N GLU A 7 -10.30 2.26 -4.23
CA GLU A 7 -9.92 1.35 -5.33
C GLU A 7 -8.44 1.47 -5.74
N MET A 8 -7.85 2.66 -5.59
CA MET A 8 -6.42 2.87 -5.82
C MET A 8 -5.57 2.28 -4.70
N ASP A 9 -6.01 2.39 -3.45
CA ASP A 9 -5.35 1.80 -2.28
C ASP A 9 -5.32 0.27 -2.38
N ASP A 10 -6.47 -0.34 -2.73
CA ASP A 10 -6.59 -1.79 -3.00
C ASP A 10 -5.56 -2.25 -4.05
N SER A 11 -5.38 -1.44 -5.10
CA SER A 11 -4.40 -1.73 -6.15
C SER A 11 -2.96 -1.64 -5.64
N VAL A 12 -2.66 -0.69 -4.76
CA VAL A 12 -1.34 -0.56 -4.13
C VAL A 12 -1.06 -1.74 -3.20
N ASP A 13 -2.04 -2.18 -2.42
CA ASP A 13 -1.94 -3.35 -1.55
C ASP A 13 -1.68 -4.64 -2.34
N GLU A 14 -2.37 -4.83 -3.46
CA GLU A 14 -2.14 -5.98 -4.34
C GLU A 14 -0.70 -5.98 -4.89
N ILE A 15 -0.23 -4.82 -5.37
CA ILE A 15 1.12 -4.64 -5.89
C ILE A 15 2.16 -4.87 -4.78
N TYR A 16 1.94 -4.35 -3.58
CA TYR A 16 2.80 -4.57 -2.44
C TYR A 16 2.92 -6.07 -2.12
N GLY A 17 1.78 -6.76 -2.00
CA GLY A 17 1.76 -8.19 -1.74
C GLY A 17 2.45 -9.01 -2.83
N LYS A 18 2.27 -8.64 -4.09
CA LYS A 18 2.96 -9.28 -5.23
C LYS A 18 4.46 -9.04 -5.20
N ALA A 19 4.90 -7.80 -4.97
CA ALA A 19 6.31 -7.44 -4.89
C ALA A 19 7.03 -8.22 -3.79
N ILE A 20 6.44 -8.31 -2.57
CA ILE A 20 7.03 -9.08 -1.47
C ILE A 20 7.16 -10.56 -1.81
N ARG A 21 6.16 -11.16 -2.48
CA ARG A 21 6.24 -12.56 -2.93
C ARG A 21 7.38 -12.75 -3.94
N GLU A 22 7.47 -11.88 -4.95
CA GLU A 22 8.54 -11.94 -5.97
C GLU A 22 9.92 -11.77 -5.34
N PHE A 23 10.07 -10.82 -4.41
CA PHE A 23 11.28 -10.59 -3.64
C PHE A 23 11.73 -11.84 -2.88
N ILE A 24 10.85 -12.46 -2.10
CA ILE A 24 11.17 -13.68 -1.34
C ILE A 24 11.47 -14.85 -2.27
N SER A 25 10.68 -15.02 -3.34
CA SER A 25 10.87 -16.08 -4.33
C SER A 25 12.18 -15.94 -5.11
N SER A 26 12.75 -14.72 -5.23
CA SER A 26 14.03 -14.50 -5.91
C SER A 26 15.27 -14.82 -5.07
N VAL A 27 15.13 -14.92 -3.73
CA VAL A 27 16.27 -15.16 -2.81
C VAL A 27 17.06 -16.44 -3.12
N PRO A 28 16.44 -17.58 -3.46
CA PRO A 28 17.19 -18.80 -3.80
C PRO A 28 18.04 -18.67 -5.08
N GLU A 29 17.64 -17.81 -6.02
CA GLU A 29 18.35 -17.60 -7.28
C GLU A 29 19.52 -16.61 -7.13
N GLN A 30 19.39 -15.64 -6.22
CA GLN A 30 20.38 -14.57 -5.98
C GLN A 30 20.52 -14.27 -4.47
N PRO A 31 21.10 -15.19 -3.68
CA PRO A 31 21.21 -15.03 -2.23
C PRO A 31 22.06 -13.82 -1.81
N GLU A 32 23.04 -13.42 -2.63
CA GLU A 32 23.86 -12.21 -2.43
C GLU A 32 23.05 -10.91 -2.51
N ALA A 33 21.87 -10.93 -3.16
CA ALA A 33 21.00 -9.76 -3.30
C ALA A 33 20.12 -9.49 -2.07
N ILE A 34 20.21 -10.30 -1.00
CA ILE A 34 19.31 -10.23 0.16
C ILE A 34 19.24 -8.83 0.80
N THR A 35 20.38 -8.13 0.87
CA THR A 35 20.44 -6.75 1.41
C THR A 35 19.65 -5.78 0.52
N GLN A 36 19.78 -5.92 -0.80
CA GLN A 36 19.04 -5.08 -1.76
C GLN A 36 17.54 -5.40 -1.72
N ILE A 37 17.17 -6.67 -1.70
CA ILE A 37 15.78 -7.13 -1.57
C ILE A 37 15.14 -6.58 -0.29
N THR A 38 15.89 -6.56 0.81
CA THR A 38 15.44 -5.99 2.08
C THR A 38 15.15 -4.49 1.95
N GLN A 39 16.06 -3.72 1.32
CA GLN A 39 15.83 -2.29 1.07
C GLN A 39 14.61 -2.04 0.17
N LEU A 40 14.45 -2.83 -0.89
CA LEU A 40 13.29 -2.77 -1.77
C LEU A 40 11.99 -3.10 -1.05
N SER A 41 12.01 -4.05 -0.11
CA SER A 41 10.85 -4.40 0.72
C SER A 41 10.41 -3.23 1.60
N PHE A 42 11.37 -2.47 2.16
CA PHE A 42 11.07 -1.24 2.89
C PHE A 42 10.48 -0.16 1.98
N VAL A 43 11.06 0.06 0.80
CA VAL A 43 10.51 1.02 -0.18
C VAL A 43 9.07 0.66 -0.53
N ALA A 44 8.78 -0.60 -0.84
CA ALA A 44 7.43 -1.06 -1.15
C ALA A 44 6.46 -0.83 0.02
N ARG A 45 6.89 -1.11 1.26
CA ARG A 45 6.10 -0.83 2.47
C ARG A 45 5.82 0.67 2.63
N TYR A 46 6.81 1.53 2.39
CA TYR A 46 6.60 2.98 2.54
C TYR A 46 5.60 3.52 1.50
N ILE A 47 5.60 2.98 0.28
CA ILE A 47 4.61 3.34 -0.74
C ILE A 47 3.20 2.96 -0.28
N GLU A 48 3.03 1.74 0.22
CA GLU A 48 1.75 1.25 0.75
C GLU A 48 1.24 2.12 1.91
N ARG A 49 2.10 2.44 2.89
CA ARG A 49 1.74 3.35 3.99
C ARG A 49 1.35 4.75 3.54
N VAL A 50 1.96 5.27 2.48
CA VAL A 50 1.59 6.58 1.90
C VAL A 50 0.20 6.50 1.26
N ALA A 51 -0.13 5.40 0.58
CA ALA A 51 -1.45 5.19 0.01
C ALA A 51 -2.54 5.13 1.11
N ASP A 52 -2.33 4.34 2.16
CA ASP A 52 -3.22 4.27 3.33
C ASP A 52 -3.42 5.65 3.98
N HIS A 53 -2.35 6.45 4.13
CA HIS A 53 -2.47 7.82 4.64
C HIS A 53 -3.31 8.73 3.74
N ILE A 54 -3.22 8.58 2.42
CA ILE A 54 -4.06 9.33 1.48
C ILE A 54 -5.53 8.91 1.64
N THR A 55 -5.82 7.62 1.81
CA THR A 55 -7.17 7.12 2.05
C THR A 55 -7.76 7.69 3.35
N ASN A 56 -6.99 7.64 4.45
CA ASN A 56 -7.38 8.24 5.73
C ASN A 56 -7.67 9.75 5.61
N ILE A 57 -6.89 10.51 4.84
CA ILE A 57 -7.16 11.94 4.59
C ILE A 57 -8.46 12.10 3.79
N ALA A 58 -8.69 11.26 2.78
CA ALA A 58 -9.89 11.30 1.96
C ALA A 58 -11.17 11.00 2.77
N GLU A 59 -11.10 10.03 3.69
CA GLU A 59 -12.18 9.73 4.64
C GLU A 59 -12.52 10.95 5.51
N ASN A 60 -11.50 11.60 6.08
CA ASN A 60 -11.68 12.80 6.91
C ASN A 60 -12.33 13.95 6.13
N VAL A 61 -11.90 14.19 4.89
CA VAL A 61 -12.51 15.20 4.00
C VAL A 61 -13.97 14.83 3.69
N PHE A 62 -14.25 13.55 3.44
CA PHE A 62 -15.61 13.10 3.17
C PHE A 62 -16.52 13.27 4.38
N TYR A 63 -16.03 12.94 5.57
CA TYR A 63 -16.72 13.18 6.84
C TYR A 63 -17.05 14.66 7.03
N LEU A 64 -16.08 15.56 6.79
CA LEU A 64 -16.28 17.01 6.92
C LEU A 64 -17.39 17.53 6.00
N VAL A 65 -17.50 17.00 4.77
CA VAL A 65 -18.48 17.46 3.78
C VAL A 65 -19.86 16.82 3.95
N LYS A 66 -19.93 15.54 4.34
CA LYS A 66 -21.17 14.75 4.39
C LYS A 66 -21.71 14.49 5.80
N GLY A 67 -20.93 14.74 6.84
CA GLY A 67 -21.27 14.49 8.24
C GLY A 67 -21.43 13.01 8.61
N LYS A 68 -20.87 12.09 7.80
CA LYS A 68 -20.95 10.64 8.01
C LYS A 68 -19.58 10.01 7.86
N HIS A 69 -19.22 9.11 8.76
CA HIS A 69 -17.98 8.34 8.68
C HIS A 69 -18.18 7.20 7.70
N TYR A 70 -17.24 7.06 6.76
CA TYR A 70 -17.13 5.89 5.90
C TYR A 70 -15.77 5.29 6.19
N LEU A 71 -15.77 4.04 6.65
CA LEU A 71 -14.57 3.23 6.70
C LEU A 71 -14.36 2.74 5.27
N LEU A 72 -13.34 3.27 4.60
CA LEU A 72 -12.93 2.88 3.27
C LEU A 72 -11.79 1.86 3.34
N ASN A 73 -11.05 1.82 4.45
CA ASN A 73 -10.04 0.81 4.74
C ASN A 73 -10.53 -0.20 5.80
N GLU A 74 -10.36 -1.50 5.53
CA GLU A 74 -10.48 -2.63 6.49
C GLU A 74 -9.13 -3.33 6.69
#